data_AF-A0AAP5MAM1-F1
#
_entry.id   AF-A0AAP5MAM1-F1
#
_cell.length_a   1.000
_cell.length_b   1.000
_cell.length_c   1.000
_cell.angle_alpha   90.00
_cell.angle_beta   90.00
_cell.angle_gamma   90.00
#
_symmetry.space_group_name_H-M   'P 1'
#
loop_
_entity.id
_entity.type
_entity.pdbx_description
1 polymer ?
#
loop_
_entity_poly.entity_id
_entity_poly.type
_entity_poly.pdbx_seq_one_letter_code
_entity_poly.pdbx_strand_id
1 'polypeptide(L)' 'MQQETAAQILLRTALRYYKIRHLDFETKKRLMAMTQEEFEREFSHINSQSA' A
#
# COMPACT_ATOMS: atom_id res chain seq x y z
N MET A 1 -22.82 3.02 -2.36
CA MET A 1 -21.46 2.67 -1.91
C MET A 1 -21.49 2.48 -0.40
N GLN A 2 -21.16 1.29 0.11
CA GLN A 2 -21.05 1.08 1.56
C GLN A 2 -19.78 1.79 2.06
N GLN A 3 -19.91 2.59 3.11
CA GLN A 3 -18.77 3.21 3.78
C GLN A 3 -17.99 2.16 4.58
N GLU A 4 -16.67 2.22 4.51
CA GLU A 4 -15.80 1.38 5.34
C GLU A 4 -15.86 1.80 6.80
N THR A 5 -15.84 0.81 7.69
CA THR A 5 -15.65 1.02 9.13
C THR A 5 -14.18 1.39 9.43
N ALA A 6 -13.95 2.05 10.56
CA ALA A 6 -12.59 2.34 11.03
C ALA A 6 -11.71 1.08 11.14
N ALA A 7 -12.28 -0.05 11.56
CA ALA A 7 -11.57 -1.33 11.65
C ALA A 7 -11.10 -1.84 10.27
N GLN A 8 -11.94 -1.71 9.24
CA GLN A 8 -11.58 -2.08 7.86
C GLN A 8 -10.46 -1.18 7.32
N ILE A 9 -10.54 0.13 7.58
CA ILE A 9 -9.49 1.09 7.20
C ILE A 9 -8.16 0.74 7.88
N LEU A 10 -8.18 0.43 9.17
CA LEU A 10 -6.99 0.03 9.94
C LEU A 10 -6.38 -1.25 9.38
N LEU A 11 -7.19 -2.29 9.14
CA LEU A 11 -6.74 -3.56 8.61
C LEU A 11 -6.10 -3.40 7.22
N ARG A 12 -6.75 -2.66 6.32
CA ARG A 12 -6.21 -2.37 4.97
C ARG A 12 -4.87 -1.66 5.05
N THR A 13 -4.78 -0.63 5.89
CA THR A 13 -3.57 0.17 6.08
C THR A 13 -2.42 -0.69 6.62
N ALA A 14 -2.69 -1.55 7.61
CA ALA A 14 -1.71 -2.46 8.19
C ALA A 14 -1.20 -3.49 7.17
N LEU A 15 -2.09 -4.11 6.41
CA LEU A 15 -1.74 -5.07 5.36
C LEU A 15 -0.89 -4.41 4.26
N ARG A 16 -1.24 -3.17 3.87
CA ARG A 16 -0.48 -2.39 2.90
C ARG A 16 0.95 -2.14 3.40
N TYR A 17 1.10 -1.64 4.63
CA TYR A 17 2.40 -1.38 5.22
C TYR A 17 3.26 -2.65 5.32
N TYR A 18 2.64 -3.77 5.69
CA TYR A 18 3.33 -5.06 5.78
C TYR A 18 3.93 -5.52 4.44
N LYS A 19 3.22 -5.30 3.32
CA LYS A 19 3.71 -5.63 1.96
C LYS A 19 4.98 -4.86 1.59
N ILE A 20 5.05 -3.59 2.00
CA ILE A 20 6.14 -2.67 1.63
C ILE A 20 7.20 -2.50 2.73
N ARG A 21 7.16 -3.32 3.78
CA ARG A 21 8.03 -3.18 4.97
C ARG A 21 9.54 -3.22 4.65
N HIS A 22 9.90 -3.84 3.54
CA HIS A 22 11.28 -4.01 3.07
C HIS A 22 11.81 -2.82 2.25
N LEU A 23 10.93 -1.90 1.80
CA LEU A 23 11.32 -0.73 1.04
C LEU A 23 11.89 0.38 1.94
N ASP A 24 12.56 1.36 1.34
CA ASP A 24 13.04 2.54 2.07
C ASP A 24 11.89 3.42 2.58
N PHE A 25 12.21 4.34 3.50
CA PHE A 25 11.21 5.15 4.18
C PHE A 25 10.45 6.10 3.23
N GLU A 26 11.13 6.73 2.28
CA GLU A 26 10.48 7.68 1.35
C GLU A 26 9.54 6.94 0.40
N THR A 27 9.95 5.77 -0.10
CA THR A 27 9.09 4.91 -0.91
C THR A 27 7.86 4.44 -0.13
N LYS A 28 8.03 4.03 1.13
CA LYS A 28 6.90 3.67 2.00
C LYS A 28 5.92 4.82 2.14
N LYS A 29 6.41 6.01 2.47
CA LYS A 29 5.59 7.22 2.66
C LYS A 29 4.79 7.55 1.39
N ARG A 30 5.45 7.51 0.22
CA ARG A 30 4.80 7.73 -1.08
C ARG A 30 3.67 6.73 -1.33
N LEU A 31 3.92 5.43 -1.16
CA LEU A 31 2.95 4.36 -1.42
C LEU A 31 1.76 4.38 -0.44
N MET A 32 1.96 4.82 0.80
CA MET A 32 0.89 4.91 1.80
C MET A 32 -0.05 6.09 1.56
N ALA A 33 0.39 7.14 0.86
CA ALA A 33 -0.43 8.31 0.53
C ALA A 33 -1.33 8.10 -0.71
N MET A 34 -1.11 7.03 -1.47
CA MET A 34 -1.84 6.71 -2.70
C MET A 34 -3.22 6.10 -2.45
N THR A 35 -4.09 6.22 -3.45
CA THR A 35 -5.31 5.41 -3.53
C THR A 35 -4.98 3.91 -3.60
N GLN A 36 -5.97 3.05 -3.40
CA GLN A 36 -5.77 1.60 -3.53
C GLN A 36 -5.32 1.17 -4.92
N GLU A 37 -5.91 1.75 -5.96
CA GLU A 37 -5.61 1.42 -7.36
C GLU A 37 -4.21 1.91 -7.79
N GLU A 38 -3.79 3.06 -7.30
CA GLU A 38 -2.42 3.57 -7.53
C GLU A 38 -1.39 2.72 -6.78
N PHE A 39 -1.68 2.37 -5.52
CA PHE A 39 -0.81 1.51 -4.74
C PHE A 39 -0.58 0.16 -5.42
N GLU A 40 -1.65 -0.50 -5.90
CA GLU A 40 -1.53 -1.82 -6.54
C GLU A 40 -0.73 -1.76 -7.84
N ARG A 41 -0.91 -0.71 -8.65
CA ARG A 41 -0.13 -0.49 -9.87
C ARG A 41 1.35 -0.31 -9.57
N GLU A 42 1.68 0.63 -8.67
CA GLU A 42 3.06 0.94 -8.32
C GLU A 42 3.77 -0.23 -7.61
N PHE A 43 3.08 -0.89 -6.68
CA PHE A 43 3.64 -2.04 -5.98
C PHE A 43 3.94 -3.21 -6.92
N SER A 44 3.07 -3.45 -7.92
CA SER A 44 3.31 -4.48 -8.93
C SER A 44 4.52 -4.15 -9.80
N HIS A 45 4.68 -2.89 -10.19
CA HIS A 45 5.84 -2.42 -10.95
C HIS A 45 7.15 -2.63 -10.18
N ILE A 46 7.20 -2.21 -8.90
CA ILE A 46 8.38 -2.38 -8.03
C ILE A 46 8.76 -3.87 -7.89
N ASN A 47 7.78 -4.76 -7.67
CA ASN A 47 8.06 -6.19 -7.55
C ASN A 47 8.54 -6.80 -8.87
N SER A 48 7.98 -6.39 -10.02
CA SER A 48 8.41 -6.90 -11.33
C SER A 48 9.83 -6.48 -11.71
N GLN A 49 10.33 -5.36 -11.18
CA GLN A 49 11.69 -4.89 -11.38
C GLN A 49 12.71 -5.53 -10.43
N SER A 50 12.22 -6.17 -9.36
CA SER A 50 13.06 -6.80 -8.33
C SER A 50 13.20 -8.32 -8.52
N ALA A 51 12.53 -8.89 -9.54
CA ALA A 51 12.58 -10.30 -9.93
C ALA A 51 13.48 -10.49 -11.17
#